data_AF-A0A1Q8ZYH6-F1
#
_entry.id   AF-A0A1Q8ZYH6-F1
#
_cell.length_a   1.000
_cell.length_b   1.000
_cell.length_c   1.000
_cell.angle_alpha   90.00
_cell.angle_beta   90.00
_cell.angle_gamma   90.00
#
_symmetry.space_group_name_H-M   'P 1'
#
loop_
_entity.id
_entity.type
_entity.pdbx_description
1 polymer ?
#
loop_
_entity_poly.entity_id
_entity_poly.type
_entity_poly.pdbx_seq_one_letter_code
_entity_poly.pdbx_strand_id
1 'polypeptide(L)'
;MKRKIIISVLFAFLIGGAFYLPGMMSNSSNPQCQNVLNSREPDGTYDPIYIGVLLTQECAHVLIKEMPEEGPVIVLHAGFPSAVDGVVPPARAVEYLENRVRDGDHHYFKLDEDIILFIDDLKKDEKLDSKSLENIRDFVLSSKEGSDRSQISGKQQLAKYFPIWRDQGERVEFQKICADAGCPQLEPVSNICKTDDFLKLKMLYASDPKKVVSAFDQCAFSVRDASFIRSLRKFGMMDTSCSSSMQINEIAEKGFSQVANCRKQLAAIGTLSSVGSTDVLEFARLYLNKQLPEIAPAVFAKNLRTIRGFSPSTATLLENRR
;
A
#
# COMPACT_ATOMS: atom_id res chain seq x y z
N MET A 1 40.11 72.35 -24.87
CA MET A 1 40.15 70.96 -24.36
C MET A 1 38.80 70.28 -24.66
N LYS A 2 38.87 69.10 -25.29
CA LYS A 2 37.89 67.98 -25.30
C LYS A 2 36.44 68.22 -25.78
N ARG A 3 36.16 67.64 -26.96
CA ARG A 3 34.86 67.13 -27.44
C ARG A 3 34.33 65.99 -26.56
N LYS A 4 32.99 65.82 -26.55
CA LYS A 4 32.16 64.58 -26.54
C LYS A 4 30.71 65.05 -26.23
N ILE A 5 29.78 65.19 -27.18
CA ILE A 5 29.01 64.14 -27.87
C ILE A 5 28.75 62.92 -26.97
N ILE A 6 27.52 62.81 -26.46
CA ILE A 6 26.91 61.53 -26.12
C ILE A 6 25.74 61.34 -27.09
N ILE A 7 25.96 60.37 -27.99
CA ILE A 7 25.02 59.84 -28.98
C ILE A 7 24.05 58.88 -28.29
N SER A 8 22.82 58.88 -28.80
CA SER A 8 21.76 57.89 -28.66
C SER A 8 22.23 56.44 -28.56
N VAL A 9 21.49 55.63 -27.81
CA VAL A 9 21.14 54.28 -28.27
C VAL A 9 19.71 53.95 -27.86
N LEU A 10 18.77 54.10 -28.80
CA LEU A 10 17.57 53.28 -28.86
C LEU A 10 18.04 51.86 -29.22
N PHE A 11 17.73 50.87 -28.38
CA PHE A 11 17.64 49.48 -28.81
C PHE A 11 16.32 48.91 -28.32
N ALA A 12 15.39 48.75 -29.25
CA ALA A 12 14.29 47.81 -29.13
C ALA A 12 14.78 46.46 -29.68
N PHE A 13 14.69 45.41 -28.88
CA PHE A 13 14.53 43.99 -29.25
C PHE A 13 14.17 43.26 -27.94
N LEU A 14 12.89 42.95 -27.69
CA LEU A 14 12.24 41.66 -27.97
C LEU A 14 12.96 40.44 -27.39
N ILE A 15 12.19 39.66 -26.59
CA ILE A 15 12.25 38.21 -26.30
C ILE A 15 12.43 37.85 -24.81
N GLY A 16 11.38 37.23 -24.24
CA GLY A 16 11.40 36.39 -23.04
C GLY A 16 10.68 36.98 -21.82
N GLY A 17 9.35 37.03 -21.71
CA GLY A 17 8.38 36.16 -22.36
C GLY A 17 8.34 34.77 -21.73
N ALA A 18 8.07 34.66 -20.43
CA ALA A 18 7.45 33.46 -19.86
C ALA A 18 6.28 33.92 -19.00
N PHE A 19 5.11 33.90 -19.65
CA PHE A 19 3.81 34.02 -19.03
C PHE A 19 3.73 33.10 -17.82
N TYR A 20 3.34 33.65 -16.68
CA TYR A 20 2.57 32.91 -15.69
C TYR A 20 1.28 32.47 -16.38
N LEU A 21 1.27 31.27 -16.95
CA LEU A 21 0.04 30.58 -17.27
C LEU A 21 -0.42 29.93 -15.96
N PRO A 22 -1.53 30.38 -15.34
CA PRO A 22 -2.14 29.58 -14.30
C PRO A 22 -2.44 28.22 -14.92
N GLY A 23 -2.07 27.15 -14.21
CA GLY A 23 -2.13 25.78 -14.70
C GLY A 23 -3.38 25.52 -15.51
N MET A 24 -3.21 24.94 -16.70
CA MET A 24 -4.32 24.45 -17.51
C MET A 24 -5.19 23.57 -16.60
N MET A 25 -6.35 24.09 -16.20
CA MET A 25 -7.35 23.33 -15.48
C MET A 25 -7.76 22.17 -16.39
N SER A 26 -7.45 20.94 -15.98
CA SER A 26 -7.91 19.77 -16.69
C SER A 26 -9.44 19.71 -16.56
N ASN A 27 -10.14 19.73 -17.70
CA ASN A 27 -11.59 19.58 -17.77
C ASN A 27 -11.96 18.09 -17.65
N SER A 28 -11.71 17.48 -16.49
CA SER A 28 -12.45 16.28 -16.11
C SER A 28 -13.88 16.68 -15.75
N SER A 29 -14.88 15.95 -16.24
CA SER A 29 -16.28 16.11 -15.81
C SER A 29 -16.51 15.60 -14.38
N ASN A 30 -15.52 14.93 -13.77
CA ASN A 30 -15.56 14.45 -12.40
C ASN A 30 -14.80 15.41 -11.46
N PRO A 31 -15.48 16.11 -10.52
CA PRO A 31 -14.87 17.02 -9.57
C PRO A 31 -13.81 16.38 -8.66
N GLN A 32 -13.88 15.07 -8.40
CA GLN A 32 -12.86 14.35 -7.63
C GLN A 32 -11.56 14.21 -8.43
N CYS A 33 -11.64 13.97 -9.74
CA CYS A 33 -10.46 13.90 -10.58
C CYS A 33 -9.85 15.30 -10.81
N GLN A 34 -10.68 16.35 -10.92
CA GLN A 34 -10.16 17.72 -10.97
C GLN A 34 -9.35 18.07 -9.72
N ASN A 35 -9.78 17.63 -8.54
CA ASN A 35 -9.06 17.85 -7.29
C ASN A 35 -7.67 17.21 -7.25
N VAL A 36 -7.52 16.04 -7.88
CA VAL A 36 -6.23 15.35 -8.05
C VAL A 36 -5.35 16.09 -9.06
N LEU A 37 -5.94 16.58 -10.14
CA LEU A 37 -5.20 17.28 -11.22
C LEU A 37 -4.83 18.71 -10.85
N ASN A 38 -5.56 19.33 -9.93
CA ASN A 38 -5.31 20.68 -9.43
C ASN A 38 -4.39 20.71 -8.19
N SER A 39 -3.90 19.56 -7.71
CA SER A 39 -3.03 19.49 -6.53
C SER A 39 -1.55 19.66 -6.84
N ARG A 40 -1.23 20.41 -7.90
CA ARG A 40 0.15 20.71 -8.27
C ARG A 40 0.80 21.62 -7.24
N GLU A 41 2.04 21.32 -6.90
CA GLU A 41 2.91 22.21 -6.15
C GLU A 41 3.20 23.49 -6.96
N PRO A 42 3.65 24.59 -6.31
CA PRO A 42 3.95 25.85 -7.00
C PRO A 42 4.99 25.75 -8.13
N ASP A 43 5.82 24.70 -8.13
CA ASP A 43 6.79 24.40 -9.18
C ASP A 43 6.20 23.60 -10.36
N GLY A 44 4.90 23.30 -10.31
CA GLY A 44 4.16 22.57 -11.34
C GLY A 44 4.26 21.05 -11.23
N THR A 45 5.02 20.52 -10.26
CA THR A 45 5.10 19.09 -9.97
C THR A 45 3.88 18.62 -9.21
N TYR A 46 3.61 17.32 -9.25
CA TYR A 46 2.60 16.72 -8.40
C TYR A 46 3.27 16.08 -7.19
N ASP A 47 2.64 16.17 -6.03
CA ASP A 47 3.01 15.31 -4.92
C ASP A 47 2.39 13.91 -5.20
N PRO A 48 3.21 12.91 -5.60
CA PRO A 48 2.71 11.59 -6.00
C PRO A 48 2.03 10.87 -4.83
N ILE A 49 2.40 11.25 -3.61
CA ILE A 49 1.80 10.71 -2.42
C ILE A 49 0.43 11.36 -2.18
N TYR A 50 0.31 12.69 -2.25
CA TYR A 50 -1.01 13.34 -2.12
C TYR A 50 -2.01 12.79 -3.13
N ILE A 51 -1.57 12.65 -4.39
CA ILE A 51 -2.37 12.04 -5.44
C ILE A 51 -2.72 10.60 -5.07
N GLY A 52 -1.73 9.79 -4.69
CA GLY A 52 -1.97 8.40 -4.31
C GLY A 52 -3.00 8.27 -3.20
N VAL A 53 -3.01 9.17 -2.21
CA VAL A 53 -3.99 9.14 -1.10
C VAL A 53 -5.41 9.33 -1.59
N LEU A 54 -5.64 10.30 -2.49
CA LEU A 54 -6.97 10.70 -2.94
C LEU A 54 -7.43 10.03 -4.23
N LEU A 55 -6.55 9.29 -4.89
CA LEU A 55 -6.84 8.62 -6.13
C LEU A 55 -7.96 7.61 -5.94
N THR A 56 -8.98 7.69 -6.80
CA THR A 56 -10.03 6.69 -6.94
C THR A 56 -9.80 5.88 -8.21
N GLN A 57 -10.42 4.71 -8.30
CA GLN A 57 -10.38 3.87 -9.51
C GLN A 57 -10.83 4.66 -10.75
N GLU A 58 -11.90 5.45 -10.63
CA GLU A 58 -12.41 6.30 -11.72
C GLU A 58 -11.38 7.32 -12.24
N CYS A 59 -10.53 7.84 -11.35
CA CYS A 59 -9.55 8.87 -11.69
C CYS A 59 -8.20 8.30 -12.15
N ALA A 60 -7.93 7.01 -11.94
CA ALA A 60 -6.65 6.39 -12.29
C ALA A 60 -6.33 6.51 -13.79
N HIS A 61 -7.31 6.21 -14.66
CA HIS A 61 -7.14 6.34 -16.12
C HIS A 61 -6.95 7.80 -16.56
N VAL A 62 -7.64 8.74 -15.91
CA VAL A 62 -7.48 10.17 -16.20
C VAL A 62 -6.07 10.62 -15.83
N LEU A 63 -5.56 10.21 -14.67
CA LEU A 63 -4.21 10.53 -14.22
C LEU A 63 -3.15 10.01 -15.20
N ILE A 64 -3.29 8.76 -15.68
CA ILE A 64 -2.38 8.17 -16.67
C ILE A 64 -2.38 8.99 -17.97
N LYS A 65 -3.56 9.39 -18.45
CA LYS A 65 -3.68 10.18 -19.68
C LYS A 65 -2.99 11.54 -19.57
N GLU A 66 -3.15 12.21 -18.43
CA GLU A 66 -2.57 13.53 -18.17
C GLU A 66 -1.08 13.46 -17.81
N MET A 67 -0.61 12.31 -17.29
CA MET A 67 0.76 12.07 -16.85
C MET A 67 1.27 10.70 -17.33
N PRO A 68 1.61 10.55 -18.62
CA PRO A 68 1.92 9.24 -19.21
C PRO A 68 3.15 8.56 -18.59
N GLU A 69 4.14 9.32 -18.11
CA GLU A 69 5.37 8.76 -17.52
C GLU A 69 5.24 8.43 -16.02
N GLU A 70 4.62 9.32 -15.26
CA GLU A 70 4.54 9.23 -13.79
C GLU A 70 3.22 8.61 -13.30
N GLY A 71 2.12 8.87 -14.01
CA GLY A 71 0.78 8.42 -13.67
C GLY A 71 0.68 6.91 -13.46
N PRO A 72 1.22 6.06 -14.36
CA PRO A 72 1.15 4.60 -14.17
C PRO A 72 1.86 4.13 -12.90
N VAL A 73 2.98 4.77 -12.54
CA VAL A 73 3.71 4.46 -11.30
C VAL A 73 2.87 4.85 -10.08
N ILE A 74 2.28 6.03 -10.08
CA ILE A 74 1.41 6.51 -8.99
C ILE A 74 0.19 5.60 -8.84
N VAL A 75 -0.47 5.22 -9.95
CA VAL A 75 -1.62 4.32 -9.97
C VAL A 75 -1.29 2.95 -9.39
N LEU A 76 -0.15 2.37 -9.78
CA LEU A 76 0.35 1.12 -9.21
C LEU A 76 0.60 1.27 -7.71
N HIS A 77 1.30 2.31 -7.27
CA HIS A 77 1.54 2.53 -5.84
C HIS A 77 0.27 2.80 -5.02
N ALA A 78 -0.74 3.39 -5.65
CA ALA A 78 -2.03 3.67 -5.03
C ALA A 78 -2.90 2.40 -4.87
N GLY A 79 -2.58 1.28 -5.53
CA GLY A 79 -3.40 0.08 -5.42
C GLY A 79 -4.54 -0.01 -6.42
N PHE A 80 -4.40 0.58 -7.60
CA PHE A 80 -5.32 0.39 -8.73
C PHE A 80 -4.62 -0.24 -9.95
N PRO A 81 -3.97 -1.41 -9.80
CA PRO A 81 -3.21 -2.04 -10.87
C PRO A 81 -4.01 -2.38 -12.14
N SER A 82 -5.32 -2.62 -12.07
CA SER A 82 -6.16 -2.83 -13.25
C SER A 82 -6.16 -1.63 -14.20
N ALA A 83 -5.99 -0.41 -13.66
CA ALA A 83 -6.04 0.81 -14.44
C ALA A 83 -4.81 1.04 -15.33
N VAL A 84 -3.71 0.29 -15.13
CA VAL A 84 -2.51 0.37 -15.98
C VAL A 84 -2.49 -0.66 -17.12
N ASP A 85 -3.58 -1.41 -17.31
CA ASP A 85 -3.68 -2.35 -18.41
C ASP A 85 -3.50 -1.66 -19.78
N GLY A 86 -2.72 -2.29 -20.66
CA GLY A 86 -2.33 -1.72 -21.96
C GLY A 86 -1.43 -0.48 -21.90
N VAL A 87 -1.13 0.05 -20.71
CA VAL A 87 -0.31 1.25 -20.51
C VAL A 87 1.11 0.87 -20.10
N VAL A 88 1.27 -0.09 -19.19
CA VAL A 88 2.57 -0.63 -18.79
C VAL A 88 2.80 -2.02 -19.40
N PRO A 89 4.06 -2.41 -19.65
CA PRO A 89 4.35 -3.78 -20.08
C PRO A 89 3.80 -4.82 -19.08
N PRO A 90 3.12 -5.88 -19.54
CA PRO A 90 2.52 -6.90 -18.66
C PRO A 90 3.49 -7.47 -17.62
N ALA A 91 4.73 -7.75 -18.02
CA ALA A 91 5.78 -8.26 -17.12
C ALA A 91 6.07 -7.32 -15.94
N ARG A 92 6.04 -6.00 -16.17
CA ARG A 92 6.26 -5.00 -15.12
C ARG A 92 5.08 -4.94 -14.15
N ALA A 93 3.85 -5.09 -14.66
CA ALA A 93 2.67 -5.19 -13.80
C ALA A 93 2.74 -6.45 -12.93
N VAL A 94 3.06 -7.61 -13.52
CA VAL A 94 3.22 -8.88 -12.79
C VAL A 94 4.28 -8.76 -11.71
N GLU A 95 5.48 -8.26 -12.02
CA GLU A 95 6.55 -8.06 -11.03
C GLU A 95 6.07 -7.21 -9.85
N TYR A 96 5.32 -6.14 -10.11
CA TYR A 96 4.76 -5.29 -9.06
C TYR A 96 3.76 -6.06 -8.17
N LEU A 97 2.82 -6.77 -8.78
CA LEU A 97 1.82 -7.56 -8.05
C LEU A 97 2.46 -8.68 -7.23
N GLU A 98 3.49 -9.36 -7.77
CA GLU A 98 4.26 -10.36 -7.04
C GLU A 98 4.97 -9.78 -5.82
N ASN A 99 5.53 -8.57 -5.94
CA ASN A 99 6.14 -7.87 -4.81
C ASN A 99 5.09 -7.62 -3.71
N ARG A 100 3.87 -7.17 -4.08
CA ARG A 100 2.77 -7.00 -3.12
C ARG A 100 2.36 -8.32 -2.45
N VAL A 101 2.26 -9.42 -3.21
CA VAL A 101 1.99 -10.77 -2.65
C VAL A 101 3.12 -11.26 -1.73
N ARG A 102 4.38 -10.97 -2.07
CA ARG A 102 5.56 -11.32 -1.26
C ARG A 102 5.58 -10.58 0.06
N ASP A 103 5.18 -9.31 0.05
CA ASP A 103 5.01 -8.50 1.25
C ASP A 103 3.76 -8.88 2.04
N GLY A 104 2.88 -9.67 1.42
CA GLY A 104 1.62 -10.12 1.97
C GLY A 104 0.63 -8.98 2.09
N ASP A 105 0.54 -8.07 1.12
CA ASP A 105 -0.24 -6.83 1.17
C ASP A 105 -1.72 -7.06 0.78
N HIS A 106 -2.47 -7.74 1.64
CA HIS A 106 -3.89 -8.05 1.42
C HIS A 106 -4.76 -6.80 1.21
N HIS A 107 -4.48 -5.69 1.90
CA HIS A 107 -5.27 -4.46 1.80
C HIS A 107 -5.09 -3.76 0.45
N TYR A 108 -3.87 -3.72 -0.08
CA TYR A 108 -3.58 -3.16 -1.40
C TYR A 108 -4.54 -3.70 -2.49
N PHE A 109 -4.82 -5.00 -2.48
CA PHE A 109 -5.70 -5.63 -3.48
C PHE A 109 -7.19 -5.44 -3.22
N LYS A 110 -7.60 -4.93 -2.05
CA LYS A 110 -9.01 -4.61 -1.74
C LYS A 110 -9.49 -3.32 -2.42
N LEU A 111 -8.56 -2.43 -2.79
CA LEU A 111 -8.88 -1.13 -3.38
C LEU A 111 -9.33 -1.21 -4.84
N ASP A 112 -8.85 -2.22 -5.56
CA ASP A 112 -9.13 -2.41 -6.98
C ASP A 112 -10.18 -3.51 -7.17
N GLU A 113 -11.38 -3.13 -7.59
CA GLU A 113 -12.48 -4.08 -7.80
C GLU A 113 -12.22 -4.99 -9.00
N ASP A 114 -11.54 -4.48 -10.03
CA ASP A 114 -11.34 -5.14 -11.32
C ASP A 114 -10.06 -6.01 -11.39
N ILE A 115 -9.28 -6.05 -10.31
CA ILE A 115 -7.98 -6.75 -10.26
C ILE A 115 -8.04 -8.22 -10.71
N ILE A 116 -9.13 -8.94 -10.45
CA ILE A 116 -9.25 -10.34 -10.88
C ILE A 116 -9.40 -10.42 -12.40
N LEU A 117 -10.20 -9.56 -13.01
CA LEU A 117 -10.36 -9.49 -14.46
C LEU A 117 -9.02 -9.13 -15.11
N PHE A 118 -8.32 -8.14 -14.56
CA PHE A 118 -6.99 -7.76 -15.02
C PHE A 118 -5.99 -8.93 -14.97
N ILE A 119 -5.95 -9.69 -13.86
CA ILE A 119 -5.08 -10.87 -13.75
C ILE A 119 -5.47 -11.94 -14.80
N ASP A 120 -6.77 -12.15 -15.02
CA ASP A 120 -7.25 -13.12 -16.01
C ASP A 120 -6.95 -12.67 -17.45
N ASP A 121 -6.87 -11.37 -17.72
CA ASP A 121 -6.40 -10.83 -18.99
C ASP A 121 -4.89 -11.00 -19.17
N LEU A 122 -4.09 -10.74 -18.14
CA LEU A 122 -2.64 -11.00 -18.16
C LEU A 122 -2.33 -12.47 -18.49
N LYS A 123 -3.14 -13.42 -18.02
CA LYS A 123 -2.97 -14.86 -18.31
C LYS A 123 -3.07 -15.22 -19.78
N LYS A 124 -3.66 -14.35 -20.62
CA LYS A 124 -3.75 -14.57 -22.06
C LYS A 124 -2.42 -14.31 -22.77
N ASP A 125 -1.47 -13.66 -22.13
CA ASP A 125 -0.12 -13.46 -22.66
C ASP A 125 0.75 -14.71 -22.42
N GLU A 126 1.01 -15.47 -23.49
CA GLU A 126 1.79 -16.71 -23.48
C GLU A 126 3.24 -16.53 -22.99
N LYS A 127 3.75 -15.29 -22.88
CA LYS A 127 5.11 -14.99 -22.43
C LYS A 127 5.24 -14.85 -20.91
N LEU A 128 4.13 -14.78 -20.19
CA LEU A 128 4.13 -14.61 -18.73
C LEU A 128 4.11 -15.96 -18.02
N ASP A 129 4.72 -16.02 -16.84
CA ASP A 129 4.68 -17.23 -16.01
C ASP A 129 3.27 -17.45 -15.46
N SER A 130 2.59 -18.49 -15.96
CA SER A 130 1.22 -18.83 -15.57
C SER A 130 1.11 -19.14 -14.08
N LYS A 131 2.15 -19.75 -13.49
CA LYS A 131 2.19 -20.09 -12.07
C LYS A 131 2.25 -18.85 -11.18
N SER A 132 3.05 -17.85 -11.54
CA SER A 132 3.05 -16.55 -10.86
C SER A 132 1.69 -15.87 -10.89
N LEU A 133 1.03 -15.84 -12.05
CA LEU A 133 -0.30 -15.25 -12.21
C LEU A 133 -1.37 -15.99 -11.39
N GLU A 134 -1.35 -17.33 -11.39
CA GLU A 134 -2.22 -18.14 -10.52
C GLU A 134 -1.98 -17.85 -9.04
N ASN A 135 -0.72 -17.76 -8.62
CA ASN A 135 -0.38 -17.45 -7.25
C ASN A 135 -0.85 -16.05 -6.81
N ILE A 136 -0.73 -15.03 -7.67
CA ILE A 136 -1.28 -13.69 -7.41
C ILE A 136 -2.80 -13.78 -7.29
N ARG A 137 -3.47 -14.41 -8.25
CA ARG A 137 -4.94 -14.56 -8.26
C ARG A 137 -5.46 -15.22 -6.98
N ASP A 138 -4.85 -16.34 -6.59
CA ASP A 138 -5.23 -17.09 -5.40
C ASP A 138 -5.03 -16.29 -4.11
N PHE A 139 -3.97 -15.48 -4.05
CA PHE A 139 -3.73 -14.57 -2.94
C PHE A 139 -4.86 -13.53 -2.85
N VAL A 140 -5.21 -12.88 -3.97
CA VAL A 140 -6.29 -11.88 -4.01
C VAL A 140 -7.63 -12.51 -3.63
N LEU A 141 -7.99 -13.65 -4.21
CA LEU A 141 -9.24 -14.35 -3.89
C LEU A 141 -9.31 -14.76 -2.42
N SER A 142 -8.21 -15.24 -1.83
CA SER A 142 -8.18 -15.60 -0.41
C SER A 142 -8.39 -14.39 0.52
N SER A 143 -7.99 -13.19 0.06
CA SER A 143 -7.97 -11.95 0.84
C SER A 143 -9.27 -11.14 0.84
N LYS A 144 -10.08 -11.27 -0.22
CA LYS A 144 -11.32 -10.51 -0.41
C LYS A 144 -12.49 -11.22 0.28
N GLU A 145 -13.27 -10.45 1.02
CA GLU A 145 -14.54 -10.94 1.56
C GLU A 145 -15.54 -11.13 0.41
N GLY A 146 -16.37 -12.18 0.48
CA GLY A 146 -17.37 -12.47 -0.55
C GLY A 146 -16.81 -12.98 -1.88
N SER A 147 -15.50 -13.18 -2.01
CA SER A 147 -14.90 -13.79 -3.20
C SER A 147 -15.28 -15.26 -3.34
N ASP A 148 -15.36 -15.73 -4.60
CA ASP A 148 -15.54 -17.15 -4.88
C ASP A 148 -14.22 -17.92 -4.67
N ARG A 149 -14.00 -18.36 -3.43
CA ARG A 149 -12.83 -19.13 -3.01
C ARG A 149 -12.78 -20.55 -3.61
N SER A 150 -13.85 -21.02 -4.27
CA SER A 150 -13.84 -22.32 -4.95
C SER A 150 -12.89 -22.35 -6.15
N GLN A 151 -12.52 -21.19 -6.67
CA GLN A 151 -11.66 -21.02 -7.84
C GLN A 151 -10.16 -21.00 -7.52
N ILE A 152 -9.78 -21.19 -6.26
CA ILE A 152 -8.37 -21.21 -5.83
C ILE A 152 -7.74 -22.55 -6.22
N SER A 153 -6.51 -22.52 -6.73
CA SER A 153 -5.81 -23.69 -7.32
C SER A 153 -5.70 -24.92 -6.40
N GLY A 154 -5.78 -24.74 -5.09
CA GLY A 154 -5.83 -25.85 -4.14
C GLY A 154 -6.10 -25.45 -2.69
N LYS A 155 -6.58 -26.42 -1.90
CA LYS A 155 -6.93 -26.22 -0.48
C LYS A 155 -5.74 -25.78 0.38
N GLN A 156 -4.53 -26.27 0.10
CA GLN A 156 -3.32 -25.83 0.81
C GLN A 156 -2.99 -24.35 0.55
N GLN A 157 -3.20 -23.89 -0.69
CA GLN A 157 -2.96 -22.49 -1.05
C GLN A 157 -3.99 -21.57 -0.38
N LEU A 158 -5.26 -21.99 -0.39
CA LEU A 158 -6.31 -21.32 0.38
C LEU A 158 -5.93 -21.24 1.86
N ALA A 159 -5.54 -22.36 2.49
CA ALA A 159 -5.11 -22.38 3.88
C ALA A 159 -3.94 -21.41 4.15
N LYS A 160 -2.98 -21.34 3.23
CA LYS A 160 -1.83 -20.43 3.33
C LYS A 160 -2.27 -18.97 3.36
N TYR A 161 -3.10 -18.53 2.42
CA TYR A 161 -3.42 -17.11 2.22
C TYR A 161 -4.65 -16.60 2.96
N PHE A 162 -5.49 -17.49 3.47
CA PHE A 162 -6.69 -17.11 4.22
C PHE A 162 -6.38 -16.26 5.47
N PRO A 163 -6.86 -15.02 5.61
CA PRO A 163 -6.57 -14.21 6.78
C PRO A 163 -7.28 -14.71 8.04
N ILE A 164 -6.58 -14.66 9.19
CA ILE A 164 -7.14 -14.95 10.53
C ILE A 164 -6.75 -13.83 11.48
N TRP A 165 -7.03 -12.57 11.14
CA TRP A 165 -6.55 -11.34 11.79
C TRP A 165 -7.10 -11.12 13.21
N ARG A 166 -7.06 -12.18 14.01
CA ARG A 166 -7.43 -12.34 15.42
C ARG A 166 -8.94 -12.47 15.61
N ASP A 167 -9.70 -12.50 14.52
CA ASP A 167 -11.11 -12.81 14.53
C ASP A 167 -11.35 -14.29 14.85
N GLN A 168 -12.30 -14.54 15.76
CA GLN A 168 -12.61 -15.90 16.16
C GLN A 168 -13.35 -16.66 15.04
N GLY A 169 -14.20 -15.99 14.28
CA GLY A 169 -14.89 -16.57 13.13
C GLY A 169 -13.89 -17.04 12.07
N GLU A 170 -12.95 -16.18 11.69
CA GLU A 170 -11.89 -16.51 10.74
C GLU A 170 -11.01 -17.67 11.24
N ARG A 171 -10.64 -17.70 12.52
CA ARG A 171 -9.86 -18.83 13.09
C ARG A 171 -10.61 -20.16 12.97
N VAL A 172 -11.90 -20.17 13.27
CA VAL A 172 -12.74 -21.37 13.15
C VAL A 172 -12.89 -21.80 11.70
N GLU A 173 -13.08 -20.86 10.78
CA GLU A 173 -13.15 -21.14 9.35
C GLU A 173 -11.82 -21.71 8.82
N PHE A 174 -10.70 -21.10 9.19
CA PHE A 174 -9.38 -21.58 8.85
C PHE A 174 -9.10 -23.00 9.36
N GLN A 175 -9.51 -23.34 10.59
CA GLN A 175 -9.37 -24.71 11.11
C GLN A 175 -10.12 -25.73 10.25
N LYS A 176 -11.31 -25.39 9.73
CA LYS A 176 -12.06 -26.25 8.79
C LYS A 176 -11.32 -26.40 7.47
N ILE A 177 -10.89 -25.28 6.88
CA ILE A 177 -10.08 -25.27 5.65
C ILE A 177 -8.84 -26.14 5.83
N CYS A 178 -8.18 -26.06 6.98
CA CYS A 178 -6.96 -26.81 7.23
C CYS A 178 -7.16 -28.30 7.47
N ALA A 179 -8.26 -28.70 8.12
CA ALA A 179 -8.64 -30.11 8.23
C ALA A 179 -8.85 -30.71 6.83
N ASP A 180 -9.51 -29.95 5.97
CA ASP A 180 -9.79 -30.29 4.58
C ASP A 180 -8.56 -30.30 3.67
N ALA A 181 -7.57 -29.45 3.96
CA ALA A 181 -6.34 -29.29 3.19
C ALA A 181 -5.21 -30.24 3.62
N GLY A 182 -5.40 -31.00 4.71
CA GLY A 182 -4.34 -31.81 5.31
C GLY A 182 -3.18 -30.94 5.83
N CYS A 183 -3.48 -29.83 6.50
CA CYS A 183 -2.45 -28.98 7.10
C CYS A 183 -1.61 -29.75 8.13
N PRO A 184 -0.36 -29.29 8.40
CA PRO A 184 0.47 -29.87 9.45
C PRO A 184 -0.29 -30.02 10.77
N GLN A 185 -0.09 -31.15 11.46
CA GLN A 185 -0.74 -31.40 12.74
C GLN A 185 -0.33 -30.36 13.79
N LEU A 186 -1.22 -30.12 14.74
CA LEU A 186 -1.00 -29.21 15.86
C LEU A 186 0.11 -29.77 16.76
N GLU A 187 1.34 -29.33 16.52
CA GLU A 187 2.47 -29.61 17.40
C GLU A 187 3.13 -28.30 17.83
N PRO A 188 3.76 -28.26 19.01
CA PRO A 188 4.50 -27.09 19.46
C PRO A 188 5.63 -26.73 18.48
N VAL A 189 5.74 -25.45 18.16
CA VAL A 189 6.92 -24.91 17.46
C VAL A 189 7.98 -24.63 18.54
N SER A 190 9.07 -25.39 18.54
CA SER A 190 10.12 -25.35 19.58
C SER A 190 10.84 -23.99 19.66
N ASN A 191 10.84 -23.22 18.57
CA ASN A 191 11.32 -21.84 18.54
C ASN A 191 10.45 -20.97 17.63
N ILE A 192 9.37 -20.44 18.19
CA ILE A 192 8.42 -19.57 17.46
C ILE A 192 9.13 -18.36 16.83
N CYS A 193 10.17 -17.83 17.47
CA CYS A 193 10.91 -16.66 16.97
C CYS A 193 11.75 -16.93 15.73
N LYS A 194 12.02 -18.21 15.39
CA LYS A 194 12.88 -18.61 14.26
C LYS A 194 12.20 -19.59 13.31
N THR A 195 10.88 -19.75 13.43
CA THR A 195 10.16 -20.71 12.59
C THR A 195 10.07 -20.25 11.14
N ASP A 196 10.22 -21.18 10.23
CA ASP A 196 9.96 -21.05 8.80
C ASP A 196 8.66 -21.76 8.38
N ASP A 197 8.09 -22.61 9.24
CA ASP A 197 6.80 -23.27 9.05
C ASP A 197 5.63 -22.39 9.54
N PHE A 198 5.35 -21.36 8.76
CA PHE A 198 4.28 -20.41 9.06
C PHE A 198 2.88 -21.02 8.98
N LEU A 199 2.65 -22.11 8.25
CA LEU A 199 1.34 -22.78 8.23
C LEU A 199 1.08 -23.50 9.56
N LYS A 200 2.10 -24.17 10.11
CA LYS A 200 2.04 -24.77 11.44
C LYS A 200 1.90 -23.72 12.54
N LEU A 201 2.66 -22.63 12.45
CA LEU A 201 2.51 -21.50 13.37
C LEU A 201 1.10 -20.89 13.31
N LYS A 202 0.52 -20.76 12.11
CA LYS A 202 -0.85 -20.30 11.91
C LYS A 202 -1.89 -21.25 12.49
N MET A 203 -1.71 -22.56 12.35
CA MET A 203 -2.54 -23.58 13.01
C MET A 203 -2.44 -23.52 14.53
N LEU A 204 -1.24 -23.30 15.07
CA LEU A 204 -1.03 -23.09 16.50
C LEU A 204 -1.76 -21.82 16.97
N TYR A 205 -1.67 -20.73 16.22
CA TYR A 205 -2.35 -19.47 16.53
C TYR A 205 -3.88 -19.58 16.44
N ALA A 206 -4.39 -20.31 15.44
CA ALA A 206 -5.82 -20.55 15.29
C ALA A 206 -6.40 -21.35 16.46
N SER A 207 -5.61 -22.25 17.05
CA SER A 207 -6.02 -23.14 18.13
C SER A 207 -5.82 -22.53 19.52
N ASP A 208 -4.68 -21.87 19.76
CA ASP A 208 -4.36 -21.21 21.02
C ASP A 208 -3.64 -19.88 20.77
N PRO A 209 -4.40 -18.81 20.46
CA PRO A 209 -3.83 -17.51 20.14
C PRO A 209 -3.07 -16.91 21.32
N LYS A 210 -3.50 -17.18 22.56
CA LYS A 210 -2.85 -16.64 23.77
C LYS A 210 -1.44 -17.20 23.92
N LYS A 211 -1.27 -18.51 23.75
CA LYS A 211 0.04 -19.17 23.85
C LYS A 211 1.03 -18.65 22.81
N VAL A 212 0.59 -18.49 21.57
CA VAL A 212 1.45 -17.96 20.49
C VAL A 212 1.84 -16.52 20.78
N VAL A 213 0.88 -15.69 21.19
CA VAL A 213 1.12 -14.28 21.55
C VAL A 213 2.12 -14.16 22.70
N SER A 214 1.92 -14.91 23.79
CA SER A 214 2.86 -14.88 24.93
C SER A 214 4.25 -15.39 24.60
N ALA A 215 4.38 -16.33 23.65
CA ALA A 215 5.68 -16.77 23.16
C ALA A 215 6.38 -15.67 22.33
N PHE A 216 5.62 -14.89 21.58
CA PHE A 216 6.16 -13.78 20.80
C PHE A 216 6.66 -12.61 21.64
N ASP A 217 6.03 -12.33 22.79
CA ASP A 217 6.51 -11.30 23.73
C ASP A 217 7.90 -11.61 24.29
N GLN A 218 8.35 -12.87 24.19
CA GLN A 218 9.67 -13.33 24.61
C GLN A 218 10.69 -13.31 23.46
N CYS A 219 10.26 -13.01 22.23
CA CYS A 219 11.15 -12.95 21.08
C CYS A 219 11.91 -11.61 21.05
N ALA A 220 13.23 -11.69 20.96
CA ALA A 220 14.06 -10.53 20.62
C ALA A 220 14.09 -10.37 19.10
N PHE A 221 13.12 -9.65 18.54
CA PHE A 221 13.14 -9.35 17.10
C PHE A 221 14.16 -8.25 16.81
N SER A 222 15.00 -8.50 15.82
CA SER A 222 15.92 -7.50 15.28
C SER A 222 15.32 -6.86 14.03
N VAL A 223 15.83 -5.68 13.64
CA VAL A 223 15.51 -5.03 12.35
C VAL A 223 15.80 -5.95 11.14
N ARG A 224 16.58 -7.02 11.32
CA ARG A 224 16.89 -8.02 10.27
C ARG A 224 15.80 -9.07 10.06
N ASP A 225 14.78 -9.14 10.93
CA ASP A 225 13.70 -10.13 10.87
C ASP A 225 12.50 -9.69 10.00
N ALA A 226 12.70 -8.72 9.09
CA ALA A 226 11.66 -8.25 8.16
C ALA A 226 11.09 -9.37 7.27
N SER A 227 11.87 -10.43 6.98
CA SER A 227 11.36 -11.64 6.31
C SER A 227 10.33 -12.39 7.15
N PHE A 228 10.54 -12.49 8.46
CA PHE A 228 9.61 -13.14 9.39
C PHE A 228 8.26 -12.41 9.40
N ILE A 229 8.27 -11.09 9.50
CA ILE A 229 7.06 -10.27 9.48
C ILE A 229 6.32 -10.36 8.15
N ARG A 230 7.05 -10.28 7.02
CA ARG A 230 6.46 -10.48 5.70
C ARG A 230 5.80 -11.85 5.57
N SER A 231 6.39 -12.88 6.15
CA SER A 231 5.76 -14.20 6.21
C SER A 231 4.49 -14.21 7.07
N LEU A 232 4.48 -13.60 8.26
CA LEU A 232 3.26 -13.49 9.07
C LEU A 232 2.11 -12.77 8.33
N ARG A 233 2.42 -11.70 7.58
CA ARG A 233 1.46 -10.98 6.71
C ARG A 233 0.98 -11.84 5.56
N LYS A 234 1.91 -12.46 4.83
CA LYS A 234 1.61 -13.35 3.70
C LYS A 234 0.72 -14.52 4.12
N PHE A 235 0.94 -15.06 5.30
CA PHE A 235 0.13 -16.12 5.88
C PHE A 235 -1.15 -15.61 6.57
N GLY A 236 -1.45 -14.32 6.50
CA GLY A 236 -2.69 -13.75 7.01
C GLY A 236 -2.81 -13.81 8.53
N MET A 237 -1.70 -13.99 9.26
CA MET A 237 -1.68 -13.95 10.73
C MET A 237 -1.68 -12.52 11.26
N MET A 238 -1.17 -11.60 10.45
CA MET A 238 -1.18 -10.17 10.70
C MET A 238 -2.03 -9.45 9.67
N ASP A 239 -2.75 -8.44 10.14
CA ASP A 239 -3.43 -7.47 9.28
C ASP A 239 -2.39 -6.78 8.37
N THR A 240 -2.80 -6.21 7.25
CA THR A 240 -1.91 -5.57 6.28
C THR A 240 -2.26 -4.12 6.03
N SER A 241 -3.38 -3.64 6.60
CA SER A 241 -3.79 -2.22 6.61
C SER A 241 -2.80 -1.30 7.35
N CYS A 242 -1.72 -1.86 7.89
CA CYS A 242 -0.60 -1.15 8.46
C CYS A 242 0.65 -1.69 7.82
N SER A 243 1.55 -0.83 7.39
CA SER A 243 2.68 -1.24 6.58
C SER A 243 3.61 -2.25 7.23
N SER A 244 4.40 -2.93 6.39
CA SER A 244 5.45 -3.84 6.85
C SER A 244 6.41 -3.15 7.83
N SER A 245 6.83 -1.93 7.54
CA SER A 245 7.80 -1.19 8.35
C SER A 245 7.30 -0.80 9.76
N MET A 246 6.04 -0.38 9.87
CA MET A 246 5.40 -0.05 11.14
C MET A 246 5.15 -1.29 11.96
N GLN A 247 4.69 -2.35 11.29
CA GLN A 247 4.44 -3.63 11.93
C GLN A 247 5.72 -4.32 12.39
N ILE A 248 6.81 -4.18 11.63
CA ILE A 248 8.15 -4.65 12.05
C ILE A 248 8.56 -3.98 13.35
N ASN A 249 8.46 -2.64 13.43
CA ASN A 249 8.85 -1.93 14.65
C ASN A 249 7.96 -2.31 15.84
N GLU A 250 6.65 -2.42 15.62
CA GLU A 250 5.74 -2.76 16.71
C GLU A 250 5.95 -4.17 17.23
N ILE A 251 6.09 -5.16 16.34
CA ILE A 251 6.33 -6.53 16.78
C ILE A 251 7.68 -6.62 17.49
N ALA A 252 8.67 -5.85 17.04
CA ALA A 252 9.95 -5.77 17.72
C ALA A 252 9.88 -5.10 19.10
N GLU A 253 9.00 -4.11 19.27
CA GLU A 253 8.87 -3.37 20.52
C GLU A 253 7.98 -4.11 21.54
N LYS A 254 6.90 -4.77 21.10
CA LYS A 254 5.81 -5.22 21.98
C LYS A 254 5.33 -6.65 21.73
N GLY A 255 5.98 -7.40 20.84
CA GLY A 255 5.52 -8.73 20.43
C GLY A 255 4.18 -8.67 19.68
N PHE A 256 3.53 -9.83 19.52
CA PHE A 256 2.21 -9.90 18.86
C PHE A 256 1.08 -9.33 19.75
N SER A 257 1.36 -9.06 21.03
CA SER A 257 0.36 -8.83 22.08
C SER A 257 -0.22 -7.41 22.15
N GLN A 258 0.32 -6.43 21.43
CA GLN A 258 -0.21 -5.04 21.45
C GLN A 258 -0.70 -4.49 20.12
N VAL A 259 -0.84 -5.31 19.07
CA VAL A 259 -1.43 -4.87 17.79
C VAL A 259 -2.96 -4.62 17.92
N ALA A 260 -3.53 -4.60 19.12
CA ALA A 260 -4.95 -4.32 19.38
C ALA A 260 -5.37 -2.90 18.98
N ASN A 261 -4.45 -2.06 18.50
CA ASN A 261 -4.79 -0.77 17.94
C ASN A 261 -3.67 -0.26 17.04
N CYS A 262 -3.45 -0.91 15.90
CA CYS A 262 -2.63 -0.28 14.86
C CYS A 262 -3.12 1.16 14.58
N ARG A 263 -4.44 1.36 14.61
CA ARG A 263 -5.14 2.65 14.72
C ARG A 263 -4.54 3.64 15.75
N LYS A 264 -4.21 3.23 16.98
CA LYS A 264 -3.54 4.10 17.97
C LYS A 264 -2.05 4.30 17.70
N GLN A 265 -1.38 3.32 17.09
CA GLN A 265 0.05 3.43 16.77
C GLN A 265 0.32 4.29 15.54
N LEU A 266 -0.65 4.33 14.62
CA LEU A 266 -0.73 5.26 13.52
C LEU A 266 -0.70 6.73 14.05
N ALA A 267 -1.04 6.99 15.32
CA ALA A 267 -0.82 8.32 15.94
C ALA A 267 0.66 8.66 16.24
N ALA A 268 1.58 7.70 16.20
CA ALA A 268 3.03 7.88 16.43
C ALA A 268 3.91 7.55 15.20
N ILE A 269 3.29 7.26 14.05
CA ILE A 269 3.95 6.77 12.83
C ILE A 269 5.10 7.66 12.34
N GLY A 270 4.99 8.99 12.49
CA GLY A 270 5.98 9.93 11.98
C GLY A 270 7.37 9.81 12.62
N THR A 271 7.47 9.17 13.78
CA THR A 271 8.74 9.03 14.49
C THR A 271 9.47 7.72 14.17
N LEU A 272 8.88 6.85 13.35
CA LEU A 272 9.44 5.54 13.02
C LEU A 272 10.37 5.64 11.81
N SER A 273 11.62 5.22 11.95
CA SER A 273 12.66 5.37 10.92
C SER A 273 12.50 4.44 9.71
N SER A 274 11.58 3.48 9.76
CA SER A 274 11.40 2.44 8.73
C SER A 274 10.25 2.74 7.75
N VAL A 275 9.47 3.80 7.97
CA VAL A 275 8.25 4.10 7.18
C VAL A 275 8.60 4.48 5.73
N GLY A 276 8.03 3.75 4.77
CA GLY A 276 8.13 3.99 3.32
C GLY A 276 6.90 4.70 2.75
N SER A 277 6.91 5.04 1.46
CA SER A 277 5.87 5.85 0.82
C SER A 277 4.48 5.19 0.78
N THR A 278 4.39 3.89 0.50
CA THR A 278 3.13 3.13 0.50
C THR A 278 2.45 3.12 1.86
N ASP A 279 3.25 3.16 2.91
CA ASP A 279 2.82 3.07 4.30
C ASP A 279 2.05 4.32 4.70
N VAL A 280 2.49 5.44 4.14
CA VAL A 280 1.87 6.72 4.40
C VAL A 280 0.63 6.96 3.57
N LEU A 281 0.61 6.43 2.33
CA LEU A 281 -0.60 6.44 1.51
C LEU A 281 -1.75 5.79 2.27
N GLU A 282 -1.48 4.60 2.81
CA GLU A 282 -2.45 3.85 3.59
C GLU A 282 -2.83 4.58 4.88
N PHE A 283 -1.85 5.08 5.63
CA PHE A 283 -2.11 5.87 6.84
C PHE A 283 -3.02 7.08 6.57
N ALA A 284 -2.74 7.84 5.52
CA ALA A 284 -3.53 9.02 5.19
C ALA A 284 -4.94 8.66 4.70
N ARG A 285 -5.12 7.56 3.97
CA ARG A 285 -6.45 7.06 3.59
C ARG A 285 -7.28 6.65 4.80
N LEU A 286 -6.69 5.91 5.73
CA LEU A 286 -7.37 5.54 6.98
C LEU A 286 -7.78 6.77 7.80
N TYR A 287 -6.94 7.83 7.80
CA TYR A 287 -7.26 9.09 8.46
C TYR A 287 -8.48 9.77 7.84
N LEU A 288 -8.48 9.94 6.52
CA LEU A 288 -9.59 10.58 5.79
C LEU A 288 -10.89 9.79 5.92
N ASN A 289 -10.82 8.46 5.92
CA ASN A 289 -11.98 7.59 6.05
C ASN A 289 -12.50 7.44 7.49
N LYS A 290 -12.00 8.25 8.44
CA LYS A 290 -12.37 8.21 9.88
C LYS A 290 -12.16 6.84 10.51
N GLN A 291 -11.23 6.05 9.95
CA GLN A 291 -10.89 4.73 10.47
C GLN A 291 -9.77 4.81 11.51
N LEU A 292 -9.08 5.94 11.62
CA LEU A 292 -8.15 6.20 12.72
C LEU A 292 -8.87 6.78 13.94
N PRO A 293 -8.32 6.61 15.16
CA PRO A 293 -8.76 7.35 16.32
C PRO A 293 -8.61 8.84 16.03
N GLU A 294 -9.33 9.67 16.79
CA GLU A 294 -9.24 11.11 16.61
C GLU A 294 -7.81 11.61 16.90
N ILE A 295 -7.07 11.91 15.84
CA ILE A 295 -5.74 12.52 15.91
C ILE A 295 -5.93 14.01 15.64
N ALA A 296 -5.39 14.85 16.52
CA ALA A 296 -5.39 16.30 16.31
C ALA A 296 -4.71 16.63 14.96
N PRO A 297 -5.29 17.49 14.10
CA PRO A 297 -4.74 17.81 12.78
C PRO A 297 -3.23 18.10 12.83
N ALA A 298 -2.80 18.99 13.72
CA ALA A 298 -1.38 19.34 13.87
C ALA A 298 -0.45 18.15 14.18
N VAL A 299 -0.93 17.13 14.89
CA VAL A 299 -0.18 15.89 15.16
C VAL A 299 -0.15 15.01 13.93
N PHE A 300 -1.26 14.90 13.20
CA PHE A 300 -1.33 14.21 11.92
C PHE A 300 -0.40 14.85 10.89
N ALA A 301 -0.46 16.16 10.68
CA ALA A 301 0.43 16.87 9.76
C ALA A 301 1.90 16.80 10.19
N LYS A 302 2.20 16.91 11.49
CA LYS A 302 3.56 16.68 12.00
C LYS A 302 4.03 15.28 11.64
N ASN A 303 3.21 14.25 11.89
CA ASN A 303 3.56 12.87 11.57
C ASN A 303 3.82 12.69 10.08
N LEU A 304 2.92 13.19 9.21
CA LEU A 304 3.10 13.14 7.76
C LEU A 304 4.40 13.81 7.32
N ARG A 305 4.69 15.03 7.81
CA ARG A 305 5.94 15.77 7.48
C ARG A 305 7.21 15.07 7.92
N THR A 306 7.13 14.23 8.95
CA THR A 306 8.30 13.52 9.49
C THR A 306 8.58 12.24 8.69
N ILE A 307 7.60 11.75 7.94
CA ILE A 307 7.77 10.61 7.06
C ILE A 307 8.39 11.06 5.74
N ARG A 308 9.49 10.39 5.36
CA ARG A 308 10.23 10.70 4.13
C ARG A 308 9.32 10.64 2.91
N GLY A 309 9.24 11.75 2.18
CA GLY A 309 8.52 11.85 0.90
C GLY A 309 7.30 12.77 0.90
N PHE A 310 6.85 13.30 2.04
CA PHE A 310 5.72 14.24 2.10
C PHE A 310 6.16 15.70 2.09
N SER A 311 5.54 16.51 1.21
CA SER A 311 5.66 17.95 1.30
C SER A 311 4.81 18.51 2.48
N PRO A 312 5.22 19.64 3.10
CA PRO A 312 4.39 20.35 4.07
C PRO A 312 3.01 20.78 3.52
N SER A 313 2.92 21.03 2.21
CA SER A 313 1.70 21.36 1.46
C SER A 313 0.71 20.20 1.48
N THR A 314 1.17 18.98 1.18
CA THR A 314 0.37 17.76 1.19
C THR A 314 -0.29 17.49 2.54
N ALA A 315 0.47 17.66 3.63
CA ALA A 315 -0.09 17.52 4.97
C ALA A 315 -1.24 18.53 5.22
N THR A 316 -1.05 19.77 4.78
CA THR A 316 -2.05 20.85 4.94
C THR A 316 -3.29 20.60 4.08
N LEU A 317 -3.12 20.11 2.85
CA LEU A 317 -4.22 19.77 1.95
C LEU A 317 -5.07 18.62 2.48
N LEU A 318 -4.45 17.60 3.09
CA LEU A 318 -5.16 16.48 3.73
C LEU A 318 -5.92 16.91 4.99
N GLU A 319 -5.37 17.84 5.78
CA GLU A 319 -6.07 18.41 6.94
C GLU A 319 -7.37 19.13 6.53
N ASN A 320 -7.31 19.95 5.47
CA ASN A 320 -8.47 20.72 4.99
C ASN A 320 -9.61 19.84 4.43
N ARG A 321 -9.38 18.53 4.25
CA ARG A 321 -10.36 17.58 3.69
C ARG A 321 -11.12 16.77 4.73
N ARG A 322 -10.69 16.74 5.99
CA ARG A 322 -11.33 15.94 7.05
C ARG A 322 -12.63 16.57 7.55
#